data_AF-A0A392NKH1-F1
#
_entry.id   AF-A0A392NKH1-F1
#
_cell.length_a   1.000
_cell.length_b   1.000
_cell.length_c   1.000
_cell.angle_alpha   90.00
_cell.angle_beta   90.00
_cell.angle_gamma   90.00
#
_symmetry.space_group_name_H-M   'P 1'
#
loop_
_entity.id
_entity.type
_entity.pdbx_description
1 polymer ?
#
loop_
_entity_poly.entity_id
_entity_poly.type
_entity_poly.pdbx_seq_one_letter_code
_entity_poly.pdbx_strand_id
1 'polypeptide(L)'
;GTECPGADVSPHGENKRSKRSFPPKAFTVEISFAAKIPLQSIALSLKGIESYANSQDALRVLDTILRQRAANRGCLLVRQSFFHDDSKNFIDVGGGVTGVRGFHSSFRLTQGGLSLNMDVSTTMIVKPGPVIDFLLTNQSVREPRYIDWAKAKRMLKNLRVRATHRNQEFKISGLSEKPCIQQL
;
A
#
# COMPACT_ATOMS: atom_id res chain seq x y z
N GLY A 1 12.07 62.38 46.44
CA GLY A 1 13.31 61.91 45.83
C GLY A 1 12.99 60.66 45.04
N THR A 2 13.24 60.74 43.73
CA THR A 2 13.78 59.67 42.87
C THR A 2 12.91 58.46 42.50
N GLU A 3 12.33 58.58 41.29
CA GLU A 3 12.23 57.65 40.13
C GLU A 3 12.08 56.11 40.26
N CYS A 4 11.02 55.61 39.58
CA CYS A 4 10.76 54.44 38.69
C CYS A 4 11.90 53.42 38.34
N PRO A 5 11.65 52.27 37.62
CA PRO A 5 10.43 51.57 37.19
C PRO A 5 10.46 50.02 37.39
N GLY A 6 9.35 49.31 37.12
CA GLY A 6 9.33 47.85 36.89
C GLY A 6 8.13 47.48 36.02
N ALA A 7 8.33 47.25 34.72
CA ALA A 7 8.74 46.00 34.06
C ALA A 7 7.52 45.24 33.52
N ASP A 8 7.47 45.18 32.18
CA ASP A 8 6.48 44.53 31.32
C ASP A 8 6.12 43.11 31.75
N VAL A 9 4.82 42.84 31.87
CA VAL A 9 4.27 41.48 31.89
C VAL A 9 3.78 41.14 30.49
N SER A 10 4.61 40.44 29.71
CA SER A 10 4.16 39.75 28.50
C SER A 10 3.64 38.36 28.86
N PRO A 11 2.40 37.98 28.49
CA PRO A 11 1.92 36.62 28.70
C PRO A 11 2.48 35.69 27.62
N HIS A 12 3.09 34.60 28.09
CA HIS A 12 3.58 33.48 27.28
C HIS A 12 2.48 32.94 26.36
N GLY A 13 2.71 33.02 25.06
CA GLY A 13 1.85 32.40 24.05
C GLY A 13 1.86 30.88 24.19
N GLU A 14 0.72 30.33 24.60
CA GLU A 14 0.40 28.91 24.46
C GLU A 14 0.39 28.55 22.97
N ASN A 15 1.52 28.09 22.45
CA ASN A 15 1.57 27.46 21.13
C ASN A 15 0.93 26.07 21.22
N LYS A 16 -0.41 26.06 21.31
CA LYS A 16 -1.28 24.91 21.05
C LYS A 16 -0.96 24.45 19.63
N ARG A 17 -0.06 23.46 19.53
CA ARG A 17 0.44 22.90 18.28
C ARG A 17 -0.76 22.38 17.49
N SER A 18 -1.27 23.19 16.58
CA SER A 18 -2.50 22.90 15.86
C SER A 18 -2.33 21.56 15.15
N LYS A 19 -3.31 20.68 15.34
CA LYS A 19 -3.41 19.45 14.58
C LYS A 19 -3.48 19.88 13.12
N ARG A 20 -2.35 19.82 12.40
CA ARG A 20 -2.32 19.97 10.94
C ARG A 20 -3.03 18.75 10.36
N SER A 21 -4.36 18.76 10.37
CA SER A 21 -5.13 17.91 9.47
C SER A 21 -4.81 18.43 8.07
N PHE A 22 -4.13 17.62 7.27
CA PHE A 22 -4.04 17.91 5.85
C PHE A 22 -5.47 18.00 5.34
N PRO A 23 -5.89 19.12 4.73
CA PRO A 23 -7.24 19.22 4.21
C PRO A 23 -7.47 18.07 3.22
N PRO A 24 -8.69 17.51 3.18
CA PRO A 24 -9.02 16.46 2.21
C PRO A 24 -8.65 16.98 0.81
N LYS A 25 -7.78 16.24 0.14
CA LYS A 25 -7.27 16.65 -1.17
C LYS A 25 -8.43 16.56 -2.16
N ALA A 26 -8.91 17.70 -2.62
CA ALA A 26 -9.89 17.77 -3.69
C ALA A 26 -9.23 17.39 -5.01
N PHE A 27 -9.88 16.55 -5.79
CA PHE A 27 -9.44 16.17 -7.13
C PHE A 27 -10.53 16.55 -8.12
N THR A 28 -10.18 17.29 -9.17
CA THR A 28 -11.05 17.48 -10.33
C THR A 28 -10.90 16.27 -11.23
N VAL A 29 -12.00 15.59 -11.52
CA VAL A 29 -12.04 14.40 -12.38
C VAL A 29 -12.92 14.71 -13.58
N GLU A 30 -12.37 14.54 -14.78
CA GLU A 30 -13.10 14.59 -16.03
C GLU A 30 -13.27 13.17 -16.56
N ILE A 31 -14.49 12.82 -16.97
CA ILE A 31 -14.81 11.53 -17.57
C ILE A 31 -15.33 11.81 -18.97
N SER A 32 -14.60 11.34 -19.99
CA SER A 32 -14.97 11.47 -21.39
C SER A 32 -15.17 10.09 -22.02
N PHE A 33 -16.04 10.03 -23.02
CA PHE A 33 -16.28 8.81 -23.78
C PHE A 33 -15.07 8.54 -24.70
N ALA A 34 -14.42 7.38 -24.54
CA ALA A 34 -13.27 7.01 -25.35
C ALA A 34 -13.64 6.17 -26.56
N ALA A 35 -14.33 5.04 -26.36
CA ALA A 35 -14.68 4.09 -27.42
C ALA A 35 -15.79 3.11 -27.00
N LYS A 36 -16.45 2.48 -27.97
CA LYS A 36 -17.25 1.28 -27.75
C LYS A 36 -16.37 0.05 -28.02
N ILE A 37 -16.28 -0.85 -27.05
CA ILE A 37 -15.52 -2.11 -27.20
C ILE A 37 -16.51 -3.24 -27.52
N PRO A 38 -16.50 -3.81 -28.73
CA PRO A 38 -17.48 -4.81 -29.14
C PRO A 38 -17.12 -6.18 -28.56
N LEU A 39 -17.85 -6.68 -27.56
CA LEU A 39 -17.58 -8.01 -26.97
C LEU A 39 -17.76 -9.18 -27.97
N GLN A 40 -18.53 -8.98 -29.06
CA GLN A 40 -18.65 -9.95 -30.15
C GLN A 40 -17.30 -10.25 -30.83
N SER A 41 -16.29 -9.38 -30.69
CA SER A 41 -14.93 -9.62 -31.19
C SER A 41 -14.33 -10.90 -30.63
N ILE A 42 -14.71 -11.29 -29.40
CA ILE A 42 -14.33 -12.57 -28.79
C ILE A 42 -14.90 -13.74 -29.60
N ALA A 43 -16.22 -13.72 -29.86
CA ALA A 43 -16.88 -14.78 -30.60
C ALA A 43 -16.38 -14.89 -32.06
N LEU A 44 -16.10 -13.75 -32.70
CA LEU A 44 -15.55 -13.71 -34.06
C LEU A 44 -14.08 -14.19 -34.09
N SER A 45 -13.28 -13.83 -33.09
CA SER A 45 -11.90 -14.32 -32.97
C SER A 45 -11.85 -15.84 -32.76
N LEU A 46 -12.77 -16.40 -31.95
CA LEU A 46 -12.87 -17.86 -31.76
C LEU A 46 -13.24 -18.61 -33.05
N LYS A 47 -13.91 -17.95 -34.00
CA LYS A 47 -14.22 -18.48 -35.34
C LYS A 47 -13.09 -18.24 -36.35
N GLY A 48 -12.00 -17.60 -35.95
CA GLY A 48 -10.89 -17.23 -36.85
C GLY A 48 -11.20 -16.08 -37.81
N ILE A 49 -12.26 -15.29 -37.55
CA ILE A 49 -12.75 -14.24 -38.47
C ILE A 49 -12.11 -12.88 -38.18
N GLU A 50 -11.88 -12.55 -36.91
CA GLU A 50 -11.37 -11.22 -36.50
C GLU A 50 -9.89 -11.20 -36.14
N SER A 51 -9.29 -9.99 -36.27
CA SER A 51 -7.92 -9.70 -35.83
C SER A 51 -7.76 -9.86 -34.32
N TYR A 52 -6.62 -10.40 -33.90
CA TYR A 52 -6.20 -10.54 -32.52
C TYR A 52 -6.29 -9.23 -31.72
N ALA A 53 -6.06 -8.07 -32.35
CA ALA A 53 -6.07 -6.78 -31.65
C ALA A 53 -7.46 -6.42 -31.08
N ASN A 54 -8.55 -6.70 -31.79
CA ASN A 54 -9.91 -6.34 -31.39
C ASN A 54 -10.44 -7.20 -30.24
N SER A 55 -10.00 -8.46 -30.15
CA SER A 55 -10.34 -9.33 -29.03
C SER A 55 -9.54 -8.99 -27.76
N GLN A 56 -8.31 -8.47 -27.87
CA GLN A 56 -7.53 -8.07 -26.69
C GLN A 56 -8.24 -6.99 -25.87
N ASP A 57 -8.84 -5.98 -26.51
CA ASP A 57 -9.57 -4.94 -25.78
C ASP A 57 -10.80 -5.50 -25.06
N ALA A 58 -11.53 -6.42 -25.70
CA ALA A 58 -12.65 -7.11 -25.06
C ALA A 58 -12.20 -7.97 -23.86
N LEU A 59 -11.07 -8.69 -23.97
CA LEU A 59 -10.49 -9.45 -22.86
C LEU A 59 -10.07 -8.52 -21.70
N ARG A 60 -9.48 -7.36 -21.99
CA ARG A 60 -9.13 -6.35 -20.97
C ARG A 60 -10.35 -5.85 -20.21
N VAL A 61 -11.50 -5.69 -20.87
CA VAL A 61 -12.76 -5.34 -20.19
C VAL A 61 -13.12 -6.43 -19.18
N LEU A 62 -13.07 -7.70 -19.58
CA LEU A 62 -13.38 -8.82 -18.70
C LEU A 62 -12.41 -8.93 -17.51
N ASP A 63 -11.10 -8.78 -17.75
CA ASP A 63 -10.08 -8.75 -16.70
C ASP A 63 -10.30 -7.57 -15.73
N THR A 64 -10.69 -6.41 -16.25
CA THR A 64 -11.01 -5.22 -15.44
C THR A 64 -12.23 -5.45 -14.56
N ILE A 65 -13.25 -6.15 -15.06
CA ILE A 65 -14.44 -6.52 -14.27
C ILE A 65 -14.05 -7.43 -13.10
N LEU A 66 -13.24 -8.46 -13.34
CA LEU A 66 -12.74 -9.33 -12.26
C LEU A 66 -11.93 -8.52 -11.25
N ARG A 67 -11.06 -7.63 -11.74
CA ARG A 67 -10.25 -6.77 -10.89
C ARG A 67 -11.09 -5.83 -10.03
N GLN A 68 -12.14 -5.24 -10.58
CA GLN A 68 -13.07 -4.40 -9.84
C GLN A 68 -13.83 -5.20 -8.77
N ARG A 69 -14.26 -6.42 -9.09
CA ARG A 69 -14.93 -7.31 -8.13
C ARG A 69 -14.02 -7.66 -6.96
N ALA A 70 -12.75 -7.95 -7.21
CA ALA A 70 -11.77 -8.20 -6.16
C ALA A 70 -11.47 -6.96 -5.33
N ALA A 71 -11.38 -5.77 -5.96
CA ALA A 71 -11.22 -4.50 -5.26
C ALA A 71 -12.35 -4.26 -4.26
N ASN A 72 -13.60 -4.46 -4.69
CA ASN A 72 -14.80 -4.30 -3.86
C ASN A 72 -14.85 -5.28 -2.68
N ARG A 73 -14.12 -6.40 -2.76
CA ARG A 73 -13.97 -7.38 -1.67
C ARG A 73 -12.79 -7.09 -0.74
N GLY A 74 -12.10 -5.96 -0.92
CA GLY A 74 -10.94 -5.59 -0.11
C GLY A 74 -9.69 -6.42 -0.40
N CYS A 75 -9.60 -7.07 -1.55
CA CYS A 75 -8.38 -7.79 -1.92
C CYS A 75 -7.22 -6.82 -2.15
N LEU A 76 -6.03 -7.21 -1.69
CA LEU A 76 -4.79 -6.60 -2.17
C LEU A 76 -4.60 -6.98 -3.64
N LEU A 77 -4.51 -5.96 -4.50
CA LEU A 77 -4.37 -6.13 -5.94
C LEU A 77 -2.91 -5.90 -6.34
N VAL A 78 -2.25 -6.93 -6.89
CA VAL A 78 -0.92 -6.79 -7.47
C VAL A 78 -0.98 -7.29 -8.91
N ARG A 79 -0.97 -6.36 -9.87
CA ARG A 79 -1.14 -6.65 -11.30
C ARG A 79 -2.47 -7.42 -11.54
N GLN A 80 -2.39 -8.64 -12.08
CA GLN A 80 -3.51 -9.56 -12.33
C GLN A 80 -3.72 -10.58 -11.19
N SER A 81 -3.08 -10.36 -10.04
CA SER A 81 -3.18 -11.24 -8.87
C SER A 81 -3.96 -10.59 -7.73
N PHE A 82 -4.73 -11.42 -7.04
CA PHE A 82 -5.71 -11.05 -6.03
C PHE A 82 -5.38 -11.77 -4.71
N PHE A 83 -5.11 -11.01 -3.66
CA PHE A 83 -4.73 -11.55 -2.35
C PHE A 83 -5.77 -11.13 -1.33
N HIS A 84 -6.47 -12.12 -0.76
CA HIS A 84 -7.54 -11.86 0.20
C HIS A 84 -6.95 -11.65 1.60
N ASP A 85 -7.46 -10.64 2.29
CA ASP A 85 -7.15 -10.37 3.71
C ASP A 85 -7.96 -11.29 4.63
N ASP A 86 -7.79 -12.60 4.44
CA ASP A 86 -8.28 -13.63 5.37
C ASP A 86 -7.08 -14.19 6.12
N SER A 87 -7.16 -14.22 7.46
CA SER A 87 -6.23 -14.88 8.37
C SER A 87 -5.71 -16.23 7.86
N LYS A 88 -6.56 -17.04 7.20
CA LYS A 88 -6.20 -18.37 6.66
C LYS A 88 -5.25 -18.31 5.47
N ASN A 89 -5.16 -17.18 4.78
CA ASN A 89 -4.29 -16.98 3.63
C ASN A 89 -2.90 -16.50 4.02
N PHE A 90 -2.69 -16.12 5.29
CA PHE A 90 -1.39 -15.72 5.77
C PHE A 90 -0.52 -16.91 6.17
N ILE A 91 0.75 -16.84 5.82
CA ILE A 91 1.77 -17.84 6.15
C ILE A 91 2.95 -17.09 6.75
N ASP A 92 3.38 -17.48 7.96
CA ASP A 92 4.59 -16.90 8.52
C ASP A 92 5.82 -17.40 7.74
N VAL A 93 6.57 -16.46 7.18
CA VAL A 93 7.82 -16.74 6.44
C VAL A 93 9.04 -16.39 7.30
N GLY A 94 8.84 -15.75 8.46
CA GLY A 94 9.91 -15.26 9.33
C GLY A 94 10.44 -13.89 8.92
N GLY A 95 11.43 -13.36 9.67
CA GLY A 95 12.12 -12.11 9.32
C GLY A 95 11.25 -10.84 9.31
N GLY A 96 10.07 -10.86 9.93
CA GLY A 96 9.14 -9.73 9.99
C GLY A 96 8.26 -9.58 8.75
N VAL A 97 8.20 -10.60 7.89
CA VAL A 97 7.35 -10.64 6.69
C VAL A 97 6.37 -11.81 6.77
N THR A 98 5.20 -11.64 6.17
CA THR A 98 4.20 -12.69 6.05
C THR A 98 3.89 -12.95 4.58
N GLY A 99 3.80 -14.20 4.21
CA GLY A 99 3.31 -14.64 2.91
C GLY A 99 1.79 -14.50 2.88
N VAL A 100 1.25 -14.01 1.77
CA VAL A 100 -0.18 -13.89 1.53
C VAL A 100 -0.51 -14.70 0.30
N ARG A 101 -1.34 -15.73 0.48
CA ARG A 101 -1.86 -16.54 -0.62
C ARG A 101 -2.98 -15.82 -1.35
N GLY A 102 -3.03 -16.06 -2.64
CA GLY A 102 -4.00 -15.50 -3.56
C GLY A 102 -3.99 -16.27 -4.86
N PHE A 103 -4.51 -15.64 -5.90
CA PHE A 103 -4.54 -16.23 -7.23
C PHE A 103 -4.23 -15.17 -8.29
N HIS A 104 -3.52 -15.58 -9.31
CA HIS A 104 -3.48 -14.89 -10.59
C HIS A 104 -4.74 -15.25 -11.37
N SER A 105 -5.36 -14.29 -12.07
CA SER A 105 -6.36 -14.64 -13.08
C SER A 105 -6.28 -13.77 -14.33
N SER A 106 -6.52 -14.40 -15.49
CA SER A 106 -6.58 -13.72 -16.79
C SER A 106 -7.50 -14.46 -17.75
N PHE A 107 -8.37 -13.75 -18.47
CA PHE A 107 -9.12 -14.33 -19.57
C PHE A 107 -8.22 -14.59 -20.79
N ARG A 108 -8.40 -15.75 -21.43
CA ARG A 108 -7.64 -16.20 -22.59
C ARG A 108 -8.58 -16.77 -23.65
N LEU A 109 -8.29 -16.46 -24.91
CA LEU A 109 -8.88 -17.20 -26.02
C LEU A 109 -8.04 -18.46 -26.26
N THR A 110 -8.70 -19.60 -26.33
CA THR A 110 -8.10 -20.89 -26.62
C THR A 110 -8.86 -21.53 -27.78
N GLN A 111 -8.32 -22.60 -28.38
CA GLN A 111 -9.06 -23.39 -29.38
C GLN A 111 -10.37 -23.96 -28.81
N GLY A 112 -10.44 -24.20 -27.49
CA GLY A 112 -11.64 -24.64 -26.79
C GLY A 112 -12.61 -23.53 -26.40
N GLY A 113 -12.34 -22.28 -26.78
CA GLY A 113 -13.18 -21.12 -26.46
C GLY A 113 -12.51 -20.13 -25.50
N LEU A 114 -13.34 -19.24 -24.94
CA LEU A 114 -12.93 -18.30 -23.90
C LEU A 114 -12.73 -19.07 -22.59
N SER A 115 -11.55 -18.94 -22.00
CA SER A 115 -11.20 -19.60 -20.75
C SER A 115 -10.65 -18.60 -19.74
N LEU A 116 -10.89 -18.87 -18.46
CA LEU A 116 -10.26 -18.13 -17.37
C LEU A 116 -9.05 -18.92 -16.89
N ASN A 117 -7.85 -18.42 -17.17
CA ASN A 117 -6.63 -18.96 -16.59
C ASN A 117 -6.55 -18.52 -15.13
N MET A 118 -6.46 -19.47 -14.19
CA MET A 118 -6.27 -19.20 -12.77
C MET A 118 -5.13 -20.04 -12.23
N ASP A 119 -4.21 -19.39 -11.50
CA ASP A 119 -3.08 -20.06 -10.86
C ASP A 119 -2.90 -19.54 -9.43
N VAL A 120 -2.46 -20.41 -8.52
CA VAL A 120 -2.16 -20.04 -7.15
C VAL A 120 -0.96 -19.09 -7.15
N SER A 121 -1.05 -18.02 -6.37
CA SER A 121 0.02 -17.05 -6.22
C SER A 121 0.26 -16.77 -4.75
N THR A 122 1.53 -16.62 -4.37
CA THR A 122 1.90 -16.14 -3.03
C THR A 122 2.75 -14.89 -3.19
N THR A 123 2.36 -13.82 -2.50
CA THR A 123 3.18 -12.60 -2.38
C THR A 123 3.63 -12.43 -0.94
N MET A 124 4.62 -11.57 -0.69
CA MET A 124 5.08 -11.27 0.66
C MET A 124 4.75 -9.81 1.01
N ILE A 125 4.25 -9.61 2.22
CA ILE A 125 4.04 -8.28 2.79
C ILE A 125 4.83 -8.14 4.10
N VAL A 126 5.19 -6.92 4.45
CA VAL A 126 5.70 -6.63 5.79
C VAL A 126 4.60 -6.93 6.80
N LYS A 127 4.92 -7.69 7.84
CA LYS A 127 3.98 -8.03 8.90
C LYS A 127 3.52 -6.73 9.59
N PRO A 128 2.21 -6.40 9.60
CA PRO A 128 1.72 -5.24 10.31
C PRO A 128 2.02 -5.34 11.80
N GLY A 129 2.49 -4.26 12.41
CA GLY A 129 2.81 -4.22 13.84
C GLY A 129 3.72 -3.06 14.22
N PRO A 130 4.11 -2.97 15.50
CA PRO A 130 5.07 -1.98 15.97
C PRO A 130 6.40 -2.09 15.22
N VAL A 131 7.00 -0.93 14.89
CA VAL A 131 8.27 -0.86 14.16
C VAL A 131 9.39 -1.58 14.92
N ILE A 132 9.39 -1.49 16.25
CA ILE A 132 10.38 -2.16 17.09
C ILE A 132 10.25 -3.69 16.98
N ASP A 133 9.04 -4.24 17.11
CA ASP A 133 8.81 -5.70 17.02
C ASP A 133 9.21 -6.25 15.64
N PHE A 134 8.94 -5.49 14.58
CA PHE A 134 9.43 -5.80 13.25
C PHE A 134 10.96 -5.88 13.20
N LEU A 135 11.68 -4.90 13.78
CA LEU A 135 13.14 -4.90 13.81
C LEU A 135 13.71 -6.04 14.65
N LEU A 136 13.11 -6.34 15.80
CA LEU A 136 13.50 -7.48 16.65
C LEU A 136 13.40 -8.79 15.86
N THR A 137 12.26 -9.01 15.20
CA THR A 137 12.01 -10.20 14.38
C THR A 137 12.95 -10.25 13.16
N ASN A 138 13.11 -9.13 12.45
CA ASN A 138 13.91 -9.04 11.23
C ASN A 138 15.40 -9.30 11.48
N GLN A 139 15.92 -8.88 12.63
CA GLN A 139 17.32 -9.08 13.00
C GLN A 139 17.55 -10.26 13.94
N SER A 140 16.50 -11.02 14.28
CA SER A 140 16.55 -12.16 15.21
C SER A 140 17.17 -11.81 16.58
N VAL A 141 16.82 -10.63 17.10
CA VAL A 141 17.27 -10.15 18.42
C VAL A 141 16.10 -10.05 19.39
N ARG A 142 16.34 -10.31 20.68
CA ARG A 142 15.29 -10.33 21.72
C ARG A 142 15.03 -8.98 22.37
N GLU A 143 16.01 -8.09 22.38
CA GLU A 143 15.92 -6.81 23.08
C GLU A 143 16.37 -5.64 22.17
N PRO A 144 15.74 -4.46 22.29
CA PRO A 144 16.08 -3.30 21.46
C PRO A 144 17.54 -2.86 21.53
N ARG A 145 18.22 -3.12 22.65
CA ARG A 145 19.64 -2.77 22.85
C ARG A 145 20.58 -3.47 21.88
N TYR A 146 20.16 -4.60 21.31
CA TYR A 146 20.95 -5.41 20.37
C TYR A 146 20.62 -5.11 18.90
N ILE A 147 19.74 -4.15 18.61
CA ILE A 147 19.40 -3.77 17.24
C ILE A 147 20.62 -3.12 16.56
N ASP A 148 21.00 -3.66 15.41
CA ASP A 148 21.92 -3.00 14.49
C ASP A 148 21.16 -1.87 13.76
N TRP A 149 21.40 -0.64 14.21
CA TRP A 149 20.73 0.56 13.69
C TRP A 149 21.15 0.90 12.25
N ALA A 150 22.34 0.47 11.79
CA ALA A 150 22.76 0.65 10.42
C ALA A 150 21.99 -0.29 9.46
N LYS A 151 21.70 -1.52 9.89
CA LYS A 151 20.77 -2.42 9.18
C LYS A 151 19.33 -1.92 9.26
N ALA A 152 18.87 -1.47 10.44
CA ALA A 152 17.52 -0.93 10.62
C ALA A 152 17.24 0.26 9.70
N LYS A 153 18.20 1.20 9.58
CA LYS A 153 18.08 2.37 8.68
C LYS A 153 17.85 1.97 7.23
N ARG A 154 18.53 0.93 6.74
CA ARG A 154 18.37 0.41 5.38
C ARG A 154 17.03 -0.30 5.21
N MET A 155 16.66 -1.15 6.16
CA MET A 155 15.43 -1.94 6.10
C MET A 155 14.17 -1.08 6.16
N LEU A 156 14.15 -0.04 6.99
CA LEU A 156 12.98 0.81 7.18
C LEU A 156 12.79 1.84 6.05
N LYS A 157 13.81 2.11 5.24
CA LYS A 157 13.75 3.13 4.20
C LYS A 157 12.62 2.83 3.22
N ASN A 158 11.82 3.84 2.93
CA ASN A 158 10.63 3.79 2.07
C ASN A 158 9.41 3.04 2.61
N LEU A 159 9.48 2.40 3.78
CA LEU A 159 8.30 1.81 4.40
C LEU A 159 7.32 2.91 4.86
N ARG A 160 6.03 2.60 4.80
CA ARG A 160 4.98 3.44 5.36
C ARG A 160 4.71 3.00 6.79
N VAL A 161 4.64 3.98 7.70
CA VAL A 161 4.31 3.77 9.11
C VAL A 161 3.18 4.69 9.51
N ARG A 162 2.37 4.25 10.48
CA ARG A 162 1.30 5.05 11.05
C ARG A 162 1.67 5.46 12.47
N ALA A 163 1.71 6.76 12.71
CA ALA A 163 1.95 7.30 14.04
C ALA A 163 0.71 7.11 14.91
N THR A 164 0.84 6.35 16.00
CA THR A 164 -0.28 6.01 16.90
C THR A 164 -0.91 7.25 17.56
N HIS A 165 -0.11 8.25 17.92
CA HIS A 165 -0.56 9.47 18.61
C HIS A 165 -1.41 10.42 17.74
N ARG A 166 -1.32 10.33 16.41
CA ARG A 166 -2.02 11.22 15.46
C ARG A 166 -2.79 10.48 14.37
N ASN A 167 -2.77 9.15 14.37
CA ASN A 167 -3.32 8.29 13.34
C ASN A 167 -2.91 8.71 11.91
N GLN A 168 -1.70 9.22 11.77
CA GLN A 168 -1.21 9.79 10.53
C GLN A 168 -0.13 8.89 9.91
N GLU A 169 -0.20 8.69 8.60
CA GLU A 169 0.76 7.89 7.86
C GLU A 169 1.92 8.72 7.33
N PHE A 170 3.13 8.16 7.43
CA PHE A 170 4.36 8.75 6.96
C PHE A 170 5.17 7.70 6.20
N LYS A 171 5.95 8.16 5.21
CA LYS A 171 6.98 7.35 4.58
C LYS A 171 8.31 7.61 5.27
N ILE A 172 9.00 6.57 5.71
CA ILE A 172 10.32 6.70 6.33
C ILE A 172 11.34 7.08 5.25
N SER A 173 11.95 8.25 5.39
CA SER A 173 13.07 8.69 4.54
C SER A 173 14.43 8.26 5.09
N GLY A 174 14.53 8.09 6.42
CA GLY A 174 15.73 7.66 7.12
C GLY A 174 15.54 7.67 8.63
N LEU A 175 16.64 7.43 9.36
CA LEU A 175 16.72 7.57 10.81
C LEU A 175 17.62 8.75 11.15
N SER A 176 17.31 9.45 12.23
CA SER A 176 18.13 10.52 12.81
C SER A 176 19.45 9.99 13.34
N GLU A 177 20.47 10.84 13.37
CA GLU A 177 21.81 10.49 13.88
C GLU A 177 21.85 10.36 15.41
N LYS A 178 21.10 11.23 16.10
CA LYS A 178 21.01 11.25 17.57
C LYS A 178 19.75 10.54 18.07
N PRO A 179 19.79 9.89 19.25
CA PRO A 179 18.60 9.33 19.89
C PRO A 179 17.64 10.43 20.34
N CYS A 180 16.36 10.09 20.51
CA CYS A 180 15.29 11.03 20.86
C CYS A 180 15.63 11.92 22.08
N ILE A 181 16.27 11.36 23.11
CA ILE A 181 16.64 12.09 24.34
C ILE A 181 17.70 13.19 24.10
N GLN A 182 18.44 13.13 22.99
CA GLN A 182 19.46 14.10 22.59
C GLN A 182 18.99 14.99 21.41
N GLN A 183 17.71 14.92 21.06
CA GLN A 183 17.10 15.75 20.01
C GLN A 183 16.41 16.97 20.66
N LEU A 184 17.21 17.84 21.26
CA LEU A 184 16.82 19.17 21.74
C LEU A 184 17.98 20.14 21.48
#